data_AF-A0A0P7TVX9-F1
#
_entry.id   AF-A0A0P7TVX9-F1
#
_cell.length_a   1.000
_cell.length_b   1.000
_cell.length_c   1.000
_cell.angle_alpha   90.00
_cell.angle_beta   90.00
_cell.angle_gamma   90.00
#
_symmetry.space_group_name_H-M   'P 1'
#
loop_
_entity.id
_entity.type
_entity.pdbx_description
1 polymer ?
#
loop_
_entity_poly.entity_id
_entity_poly.type
_entity_poly.pdbx_seq_one_letter_code
_entity_poly.pdbx_strand_id
1 'polypeptide(L)'
;MSFIEEESSEGHGAGRSWLESNVFSCELSSKIPFYTFQGDDDDDLEHLLELRTVCLGNGAQEENNVVEVTALNHQGKKVSVPLANLHVSCLPMVSLGEFELKAPVTLRLKSGSGPVTVSGLHLVAYENSEEEESGTSEDEEGFKSDIATLKPAKKKQKL
;
A
#
# COMPACT_ATOMS: atom_id res chain seq x y z
N MET A 1 -18.30 37.84 -11.03
CA MET A 1 -17.26 36.85 -11.36
C MET A 1 -17.92 35.49 -11.22
N SER A 2 -18.31 34.92 -12.36
CA SER A 2 -18.91 33.59 -12.45
C SER A 2 -17.79 32.56 -12.47
N PHE A 3 -17.75 31.70 -11.46
CA PHE A 3 -16.87 30.53 -11.45
C PHE A 3 -17.44 29.52 -12.44
N ILE A 4 -16.64 29.19 -13.46
CA ILE A 4 -16.88 28.08 -14.37
C ILE A 4 -16.28 26.86 -13.69
N GLU A 5 -17.12 25.87 -13.37
CA GLU A 5 -16.68 24.52 -13.04
C GLU A 5 -16.15 23.89 -14.34
N GLU A 6 -14.84 23.65 -14.40
CA GLU A 6 -14.27 22.81 -15.46
C GLU A 6 -14.61 21.35 -15.14
N GLU A 7 -15.62 20.84 -15.85
CA GLU A 7 -15.83 19.41 -16.06
C GLU A 7 -14.59 18.80 -16.71
N SER A 8 -13.87 17.95 -15.97
CA SER A 8 -12.77 17.16 -16.53
C SER A 8 -13.36 16.00 -17.32
N SER A 9 -13.45 16.17 -18.64
CA SER A 9 -13.86 15.15 -19.60
C SER A 9 -12.89 13.97 -19.61
N GLU A 10 -13.46 12.76 -19.47
CA GLU A 10 -12.78 11.47 -19.56
C GLU A 10 -12.11 11.25 -20.92
N GLY A 11 -10.91 10.65 -20.89
CA GLY A 11 -10.28 10.03 -22.05
C GLY A 11 -10.19 8.51 -21.82
N HIS A 12 -10.86 7.74 -22.67
CA HIS A 12 -10.92 6.28 -22.64
C HIS A 12 -9.57 5.60 -22.94
N GLY A 13 -9.26 4.56 -22.16
CA GLY A 13 -8.18 3.60 -22.43
C GLY A 13 -7.94 2.63 -21.27
N ALA A 14 -8.53 1.43 -21.37
CA ALA A 14 -8.31 0.21 -20.56
C ALA A 14 -8.64 0.26 -19.05
N GLY A 15 -9.22 -0.85 -18.55
CA GLY A 15 -9.83 -0.99 -17.23
C GLY A 15 -8.99 -0.43 -16.09
N ARG A 16 -9.58 0.52 -15.36
CA ARG A 16 -8.98 1.08 -14.16
C ARG A 16 -9.63 0.40 -12.96
N SER A 17 -8.88 -0.45 -12.27
CA SER A 17 -9.18 -0.76 -10.87
C SER A 17 -9.18 0.56 -10.11
N TRP A 18 -10.35 1.01 -9.65
CA TRP A 18 -10.41 2.19 -8.81
C TRP A 18 -9.92 1.81 -7.41
N LEU A 19 -9.10 2.67 -6.81
CA LEU A 19 -8.55 2.49 -5.47
C LEU A 19 -9.03 3.64 -4.61
N GLU A 20 -9.88 3.35 -3.62
CA GLU A 20 -10.25 4.35 -2.61
C GLU A 20 -9.14 4.42 -1.57
N SER A 21 -8.77 5.65 -1.17
CA SER A 21 -7.71 5.89 -0.19
C SER A 21 -8.25 6.71 0.97
N ASN A 22 -8.26 6.11 2.15
CA ASN A 22 -8.68 6.73 3.40
C ASN A 22 -7.49 6.87 4.36
N VAL A 23 -7.54 7.86 5.25
CA VAL A 23 -6.47 8.08 6.24
C VAL A 23 -6.58 7.04 7.36
N PHE A 24 -5.45 6.41 7.69
CA PHE A 24 -5.34 5.50 8.81
C PHE A 24 -4.40 6.04 9.90
N SER A 25 -4.77 5.88 11.16
CA SER A 25 -3.88 6.12 12.31
C SER A 25 -4.33 5.32 13.53
N CYS A 26 -3.37 4.81 14.30
CA CYS A 26 -3.62 4.25 15.63
C CYS A 26 -2.53 4.69 16.63
N GLU A 27 -2.88 4.72 17.91
CA GLU A 27 -1.93 4.93 19.00
C GLU A 27 -1.76 3.65 19.81
N LEU A 28 -0.51 3.32 20.13
CA LEU A 28 -0.13 2.20 20.98
C LEU A 28 0.55 2.73 22.25
N SER A 29 0.18 2.15 23.40
CA SER A 29 0.75 2.48 24.70
C SER A 29 0.75 1.26 25.62
N SER A 30 1.33 1.37 26.81
CA SER A 30 1.24 0.32 27.83
C SER A 30 -0.21 -0.01 28.24
N LYS A 31 -1.14 0.95 28.09
CA LYS A 31 -2.57 0.76 28.38
C LYS A 31 -3.31 0.08 27.22
N ILE A 32 -2.93 0.42 25.98
CA ILE A 32 -3.52 -0.11 24.75
C ILE A 32 -2.35 -0.62 23.88
N PRO A 33 -1.83 -1.82 24.16
CA PRO A 33 -0.58 -2.27 23.54
C PRO A 33 -0.76 -2.87 22.15
N PHE A 34 -1.99 -3.04 21.66
CA PHE A 34 -2.27 -3.60 20.34
C PHE A 34 -3.45 -2.90 19.66
N TYR A 35 -3.39 -2.89 18.33
CA TYR A 35 -4.49 -2.49 17.46
C TYR A 35 -4.56 -3.49 16.30
N THR A 36 -5.76 -3.97 15.96
CA THR A 36 -5.96 -4.86 14.82
C THR A 36 -6.83 -4.17 13.79
N PHE A 37 -6.25 -3.97 12.60
CA PHE A 37 -6.96 -3.58 11.40
C PHE A 37 -7.57 -4.82 10.75
N GLN A 38 -8.87 -4.76 10.49
CA GLN A 38 -9.64 -5.78 9.77
C GLN A 38 -10.28 -5.12 8.55
N GLY A 39 -10.47 -5.89 7.48
CA GLY A 39 -11.32 -5.46 6.36
C GLY A 39 -12.78 -5.42 6.79
N ASP A 40 -13.64 -4.88 5.94
CA ASP A 40 -15.08 -5.08 6.14
C ASP A 40 -15.43 -6.52 5.76
N ASP A 41 -16.23 -7.20 6.58
CA ASP A 41 -16.70 -8.56 6.26
C ASP A 41 -17.96 -8.51 5.38
N ASP A 42 -18.58 -7.33 5.23
CA ASP A 42 -19.81 -7.11 4.47
C ASP A 42 -19.57 -6.80 2.98
N ASP A 43 -18.30 -6.62 2.57
CA ASP A 43 -17.91 -6.48 1.17
C ASP A 43 -16.89 -7.55 0.74
N ASP A 44 -16.95 -7.94 -0.53
CA ASP A 44 -15.99 -8.88 -1.13
C ASP A 44 -14.75 -8.14 -1.66
N LEU A 45 -14.38 -6.99 -1.06
CA LEU A 45 -13.30 -6.14 -1.55
C LEU A 45 -11.97 -6.46 -0.87
N GLU A 46 -10.87 -6.07 -1.53
CA GLU A 46 -9.54 -6.22 -0.94
C GLU A 46 -9.16 -4.98 -0.14
N HIS A 47 -9.01 -5.15 1.17
CA HIS A 47 -8.53 -4.12 2.10
C HIS A 47 -7.03 -4.25 2.34
N LEU A 48 -6.30 -3.17 2.03
CA LEU A 48 -4.87 -3.04 2.30
C LEU A 48 -4.63 -1.93 3.33
N LEU A 49 -3.64 -2.16 4.18
CA LEU A 49 -3.11 -1.19 5.12
C LEU A 49 -1.71 -0.76 4.68
N GLU A 50 -1.57 0.48 4.23
CA GLU A 50 -0.28 1.08 3.87
C GLU A 50 0.27 1.86 5.07
N LEU A 51 1.34 1.38 5.70
CA LEU A 51 1.98 2.06 6.82
C LEU A 51 3.04 3.05 6.33
N ARG A 52 2.94 4.32 6.76
CA ARG A 52 3.85 5.40 6.34
C ARG A 52 4.81 5.83 7.41
N THR A 53 4.34 6.08 8.62
CA THR A 53 5.21 6.60 9.69
C THR A 53 4.89 5.97 11.03
N VAL A 54 5.92 5.85 11.86
CA VAL A 54 5.83 5.51 13.28
C VAL A 54 6.51 6.61 14.07
N CYS A 55 5.81 7.19 15.03
CA CYS A 55 6.25 8.37 15.77
C CYS A 55 6.05 8.19 17.27
N LEU A 56 7.01 8.63 18.08
CA LEU A 56 6.78 8.81 19.51
C LEU A 56 5.85 10.01 19.73
N GLY A 57 4.80 9.79 20.53
CA GLY A 57 3.88 10.84 20.96
C GLY A 57 4.45 11.65 22.12
N ASN A 58 3.82 12.80 22.40
CA ASN A 58 4.20 13.65 23.51
C ASN A 58 4.06 12.92 24.85
N GLY A 59 5.06 13.04 25.72
CA GLY A 59 5.09 12.36 27.02
C GLY A 59 5.63 10.93 27.00
N ALA A 60 6.13 10.45 25.85
CA ALA A 60 6.91 9.22 25.80
C ALA A 60 8.15 9.32 26.71
N GLN A 61 8.45 8.23 27.42
CA GLN A 61 9.58 8.16 28.34
C GLN A 61 10.91 7.99 27.60
N GLU A 62 12.02 8.25 28.30
CA GLU A 62 13.39 8.04 27.81
C GLU A 62 13.72 6.53 27.82
N GLU A 63 13.13 5.80 26.88
CA GLU A 63 13.30 4.35 26.73
C GLU A 63 13.08 3.89 25.28
N ASN A 64 13.43 2.63 25.01
CA ASN A 64 13.20 2.01 23.70
C ASN A 64 11.75 1.54 23.55
N ASN A 65 11.08 2.07 22.53
CA ASN A 65 9.73 1.69 22.16
C ASN A 65 9.79 0.84 20.88
N VAL A 66 9.48 -0.45 20.99
CA VAL A 66 9.54 -1.38 19.85
C VAL A 66 8.13 -1.69 19.37
N VAL A 67 7.85 -1.35 18.11
CA VAL A 67 6.59 -1.70 17.44
C VAL A 67 6.81 -2.93 16.58
N GLU A 68 5.90 -3.89 16.68
CA GLU A 68 5.83 -5.08 15.83
C GLU A 68 4.55 -5.08 15.02
N VAL A 69 4.60 -5.71 13.85
CA VAL A 69 3.43 -5.99 13.03
C VAL A 69 3.26 -7.49 12.85
N THR A 70 2.02 -7.96 12.93
CA THR A 70 1.63 -9.35 12.67
C THR A 70 0.68 -9.40 11.50
N ALA A 71 1.05 -10.15 10.46
CA ALA A 71 0.27 -10.30 9.24
C ALA A 71 0.43 -11.73 8.68
N LEU A 72 -0.28 -12.05 7.60
CA LEU A 72 -0.15 -13.33 6.91
C LEU A 72 1.06 -13.30 5.96
N ASN A 73 1.84 -14.37 5.94
CA ASN A 73 2.88 -14.58 4.94
C ASN A 73 2.33 -15.28 3.69
N HIS A 74 3.21 -15.54 2.72
CA HIS A 74 2.86 -16.23 1.46
C HIS A 74 2.28 -17.66 1.63
N GLN A 75 2.37 -18.25 2.82
CA GLN A 75 1.79 -19.57 3.15
C GLN A 75 0.46 -19.45 3.91
N GLY A 76 -0.09 -18.23 4.07
CA GLY A 76 -1.27 -17.98 4.89
C GLY A 76 -1.04 -18.15 6.40
N LYS A 77 0.22 -18.14 6.86
CA LYS A 77 0.54 -18.25 8.30
C LYS A 77 0.74 -16.87 8.89
N LYS A 78 0.20 -16.64 10.09
CA LYS A 78 0.47 -15.41 10.87
C LYS A 78 1.93 -15.37 11.29
N VAL A 79 2.62 -14.28 10.96
CA VAL A 79 4.02 -14.03 11.32
C VAL A 79 4.12 -12.63 11.92
N SER A 80 4.89 -12.51 13.00
CA SER A 80 5.19 -11.22 13.65
C SER A 80 6.62 -10.79 13.34
N VAL A 81 6.81 -9.53 12.94
CA VAL A 81 8.12 -8.94 12.65
C VAL A 81 8.26 -7.56 13.31
N PRO A 82 9.47 -7.17 13.77
CA PRO A 82 9.72 -5.82 14.26
C PRO A 82 9.60 -4.81 13.12
N LEU A 83 8.82 -3.75 13.34
CA LEU A 83 8.58 -2.67 12.39
C LEU A 83 9.50 -1.46 12.66
N ALA A 84 9.62 -1.06 13.93
CA ALA A 84 10.44 0.07 14.33
C ALA A 84 10.92 -0.06 15.78
N ASN A 85 12.08 0.53 16.08
CA ASN A 85 12.57 0.77 17.44
C ASN A 85 12.82 2.28 17.60
N LEU A 86 12.05 2.94 18.47
CA LEU A 86 12.09 4.39 18.64
C LEU A 86 12.62 4.76 20.02
N HIS A 87 13.31 5.90 20.07
CA HIS A 87 13.85 6.47 21.31
C HIS A 87 13.87 7.99 21.22
N VAL A 88 13.43 8.68 22.28
CA VAL A 88 13.21 10.14 22.28
C VAL A 88 14.47 10.91 21.86
N SER A 89 15.64 10.56 22.41
CA SER A 89 16.90 11.26 22.13
C SER A 89 17.65 10.82 20.87
N CYS A 90 17.28 9.70 20.25
CA CYS A 90 18.06 9.12 19.13
C CYS A 90 17.26 9.01 17.84
N LEU A 91 16.04 8.47 17.91
CA LEU A 91 15.21 8.17 16.75
C LEU A 91 13.72 8.27 17.13
N PRO A 92 13.17 9.49 17.21
CA PRO A 92 11.79 9.71 17.65
C PRO A 92 10.74 9.40 16.58
N MET A 93 11.15 9.24 15.33
CA MET A 93 10.29 8.97 14.17
C MET A 93 11.00 8.04 13.19
N VAL A 94 10.24 7.12 12.58
CA VAL A 94 10.64 6.31 11.44
C VAL A 94 9.64 6.49 10.31
N SER A 95 10.13 6.74 9.09
CA SER A 95 9.34 6.67 7.86
C SER A 95 9.52 5.30 7.20
N LEU A 96 8.42 4.65 6.87
CA LEU A 96 8.36 3.31 6.28
C LEU A 96 8.15 3.34 4.76
N GLY A 97 7.80 4.50 4.20
CA GLY A 97 7.42 4.61 2.79
C GLY A 97 6.01 4.06 2.55
N GLU A 98 5.85 3.24 1.53
CA GLU A 98 4.59 2.59 1.14
C GLU A 98 4.64 1.12 1.59
N PHE A 99 4.61 0.89 2.91
CA PHE A 99 4.66 -0.47 3.46
C PHE A 99 3.25 -1.06 3.51
N GLU A 100 2.86 -1.78 2.46
CA GLU A 100 1.53 -2.33 2.29
C GLU A 100 1.36 -3.73 2.89
N LEU A 101 0.23 -3.96 3.56
CA LEU A 101 -0.14 -5.25 4.13
C LEU A 101 -1.62 -5.53 3.90
N LYS A 102 -1.94 -6.75 3.43
CA LYS A 102 -3.32 -7.22 3.32
C LYS A 102 -3.93 -7.48 4.70
N ALA A 103 -5.17 -7.06 4.91
CA ALA A 103 -5.92 -7.38 6.12
C ALA A 103 -6.08 -8.90 6.32
N PRO A 104 -6.11 -9.41 7.57
CA PRO A 104 -6.01 -8.66 8.83
C PRO A 104 -4.56 -8.38 9.26
N VAL A 105 -4.34 -7.20 9.85
CA VAL A 105 -3.03 -6.73 10.33
C VAL A 105 -3.12 -6.32 11.80
N THR A 106 -2.22 -6.84 12.64
CA THR A 106 -2.14 -6.44 14.06
C THR A 106 -0.83 -5.71 14.34
N LEU A 107 -0.94 -4.46 14.81
CA LEU A 107 0.17 -3.66 15.32
C LEU A 107 0.27 -3.83 16.83
N ARG A 108 1.49 -3.96 17.36
CA ARG A 108 1.74 -4.16 18.80
C ARG A 108 2.94 -3.35 19.29
N LEU A 109 2.78 -2.69 20.44
CA LEU A 109 3.91 -2.19 21.22
C LEU A 109 4.51 -3.34 22.02
N LYS A 110 5.63 -3.87 21.55
CA LYS A 110 6.34 -5.00 22.17
C LYS A 110 7.08 -4.60 23.44
N SER A 111 7.64 -3.39 23.45
CA SER A 111 8.36 -2.81 24.60
C SER A 111 8.20 -1.30 24.63
N GLY A 112 8.44 -0.70 25.80
CA GLY A 112 8.24 0.72 26.06
C GLY A 112 6.79 1.02 26.48
N SER A 113 6.58 2.23 27.01
CA SER A 113 5.30 2.69 27.52
C SER A 113 4.46 3.41 26.47
N GLY A 114 5.07 3.84 25.37
CA GLY A 114 4.47 4.78 24.43
C GLY A 114 4.22 6.15 25.10
N PRO A 115 3.34 6.99 24.51
CA PRO A 115 2.52 6.71 23.33
C PRO A 115 3.33 6.61 22.04
N VAL A 116 2.95 5.71 21.14
CA VAL A 116 3.51 5.57 19.79
C VAL A 116 2.38 5.62 18.78
N THR A 117 2.42 6.57 17.86
CA THR A 117 1.45 6.69 16.76
C THR A 117 1.99 5.98 15.53
N VAL A 118 1.17 5.13 14.92
CA VAL A 118 1.42 4.55 13.59
C VAL A 118 0.39 5.17 12.65
N SER A 119 0.84 5.75 11.54
CA SER A 119 -0.04 6.38 10.55
C SER A 119 0.24 5.90 9.14
N GLY A 120 -0.76 6.04 8.27
CA GLY A 120 -0.76 5.44 6.95
C GLY A 120 -2.04 5.70 6.18
N LEU A 121 -2.31 4.83 5.22
CA LEU A 121 -3.54 4.81 4.43
C LEU A 121 -4.25 3.46 4.59
N HIS A 122 -5.56 3.50 4.55
CA HIS A 122 -6.42 2.35 4.29
C HIS A 122 -6.82 2.44 2.81
N LEU A 123 -6.42 1.43 2.04
CA LEU A 123 -6.73 1.32 0.62
C LEU A 123 -7.78 0.23 0.41
N VAL A 124 -8.81 0.54 -0.39
CA VAL A 124 -9.87 -0.41 -0.78
C VAL A 124 -9.81 -0.57 -2.29
N ALA A 125 -9.53 -1.78 -2.76
CA ALA A 125 -9.42 -2.10 -4.18
C ALA A 125 -10.75 -2.65 -4.71
N TYR A 126 -11.24 -2.04 -5.80
CA TYR A 126 -12.42 -2.49 -6.53
C TYR A 126 -12.00 -3.27 -7.78
N GLU A 127 -12.44 -4.52 -7.89
CA GLU A 127 -12.33 -5.28 -9.14
C GLU A 127 -13.42 -4.81 -10.10
N ASN A 128 -13.04 -4.41 -11.32
CA ASN A 128 -14.01 -4.02 -12.34
C ASN A 128 -14.69 -5.28 -12.89
N SER A 129 -15.94 -5.51 -12.52
CA SER A 129 -16.74 -6.68 -12.90
C SER A 129 -17.28 -6.65 -14.34
N GLU A 130 -16.61 -5.96 -15.27
CA GLU A 130 -17.06 -5.77 -16.66
C GLU A 130 -16.34 -6.67 -17.69
N GLU A 131 -15.60 -7.70 -17.27
CA GLU A 131 -14.95 -8.66 -18.20
C GLU A 131 -15.69 -10.00 -18.35
N GLU A 132 -16.98 -10.07 -18.02
CA GLU A 132 -17.79 -11.30 -18.24
C GLU A 132 -19.02 -11.11 -19.14
N GLU A 133 -18.95 -10.29 -20.20
CA GLU A 133 -19.93 -10.43 -21.31
C GLU A 133 -19.46 -9.83 -22.65
N SER A 134 -18.33 -10.30 -23.20
CA SER A 134 -18.10 -10.20 -24.65
C SER A 134 -17.98 -11.59 -25.25
N GLY A 135 -19.14 -12.22 -25.40
CA GLY A 135 -19.30 -13.45 -26.15
C GLY A 135 -18.78 -13.30 -27.58
N THR A 136 -17.83 -14.15 -27.94
CA THR A 136 -17.61 -14.75 -29.26
C THR A 136 -18.17 -13.97 -30.47
N SER A 137 -17.30 -13.23 -31.16
CA SER A 137 -17.39 -13.16 -32.62
C SER A 137 -16.09 -13.72 -33.20
N GLU A 138 -16.20 -14.94 -33.71
CA GLU A 138 -15.27 -15.47 -34.69
C GLU A 138 -15.26 -14.51 -35.87
N ASP A 139 -14.08 -14.00 -36.24
CA ASP A 139 -13.74 -13.74 -37.64
C ASP A 139 -12.22 -13.71 -37.77
N GLU A 140 -11.72 -14.76 -38.41
CA GLU A 140 -10.37 -14.82 -38.98
C GLU A 140 -10.17 -13.64 -39.94
N GLU A 141 -8.94 -13.12 -40.04
CA GLU A 141 -8.22 -12.84 -41.30
C GLU A 141 -7.05 -11.87 -41.05
N GLY A 142 -5.88 -12.18 -41.64
CA GLY A 142 -4.91 -11.16 -42.01
C GLY A 142 -3.61 -11.04 -41.21
N PHE A 143 -2.74 -12.06 -41.30
CA PHE A 143 -1.29 -11.92 -41.08
C PHE A 143 -0.69 -10.73 -41.85
N LYS A 144 0.08 -9.86 -41.17
CA LYS A 144 1.38 -9.31 -41.65
C LYS A 144 2.14 -8.58 -40.54
N SER A 145 3.23 -9.19 -40.10
CA SER A 145 4.22 -8.64 -39.17
C SER A 145 5.34 -7.94 -39.94
N ASP A 146 5.34 -6.61 -39.99
CA ASP A 146 6.50 -5.83 -40.43
C ASP A 146 7.36 -5.45 -39.21
N ILE A 147 8.16 -6.41 -38.74
CA ILE A 147 9.22 -6.14 -37.76
C ILE A 147 10.40 -5.52 -38.50
N ALA A 148 10.54 -4.20 -38.41
CA ALA A 148 11.70 -3.48 -38.90
C ALA A 148 12.97 -3.94 -38.14
N THR A 149 13.86 -4.62 -38.86
CA THR A 149 15.13 -5.13 -38.33
C THR A 149 16.14 -3.98 -38.14
N LEU A 150 16.36 -3.55 -36.89
CA LEU A 150 17.43 -2.61 -36.55
C LEU A 150 18.78 -3.36 -36.58
N LYS A 151 19.64 -3.04 -37.55
CA LYS A 151 21.02 -3.56 -37.60
C LYS A 151 21.94 -2.75 -36.67
N PRO A 152 22.83 -3.39 -35.91
CA PRO A 152 23.80 -2.68 -35.06
C PRO A 152 24.92 -2.01 -35.88
N ALA A 153 25.35 -0.83 -35.43
CA ALA A 153 26.38 -0.02 -36.07
C ALA A 153 27.79 -0.62 -35.94
N LYS A 154 28.57 -0.60 -37.03
CA LYS A 154 29.98 -1.03 -37.03
C LYS A 154 30.87 0.03 -36.37
N LYS A 155 31.49 -0.31 -35.24
CA LYS A 155 32.55 0.48 -34.60
C LYS A 155 33.85 0.36 -35.42
N LYS A 156 34.35 1.46 -35.96
CA LYS A 156 35.69 1.52 -36.57
C LYS A 156 36.73 1.61 -35.45
N GLN A 157 37.59 0.61 -35.31
CA GLN A 157 38.84 0.72 -34.55
C GLN A 157 39.82 1.58 -35.36
N LYS A 158 40.32 2.67 -34.78
CA LYS A 158 41.51 3.37 -35.27
C LYS A 158 42.73 2.71 -34.63
N LEU A 159 43.69 2.32 -35.48
CA LEU A 159 45.07 2.09 -35.08
C LEU A 159 45.76 3.46 -34.90
#